data_AF-A0A656YV11-F1
#
_entry.id   AF-A0A656YV11-F1
#
_cell.length_a   1.000
_cell.length_b   1.000
_cell.length_c   1.000
_cell.angle_alpha   90.00
_cell.angle_beta   90.00
_cell.angle_gamma   90.00
#
_symmetry.space_group_name_H-M   'P 1'
#
loop_
_entity.id
_entity.type
_entity.pdbx_description
1 polymer ?
#
loop_
_entity_poly.entity_id
_entity_poly.type
_entity_poly.pdbx_seq_one_letter_code
_entity_poly.pdbx_strand_id
1 'polypeptide(L)'
;DLRSSLGPSISPVISFIKENNHQNHESWRISMEKKKVDELMKDFYQEYQEDPSGWSFWMSPPPESDKFYEAYIIHGDEAFFLKLDSIFSPNPVGIGTKLEIERDQLVKDLPDFGYRKFSRKEVEKFLKNIPKPEDYKSKSKFFQALKSSQNKMIEKALDKNPTRFEPIEEPGELAAIGPYSSESPLDYVSEKQKQLRKDLSKKLNEIINREYPGYY
;
A
#
# COMPACT_ATOMS: atom_id res chain seq x y z
N ASP A 1 60.90 -13.89 40.41
CA ASP A 1 60.27 -13.37 39.18
C ASP A 1 59.27 -14.35 38.60
N LEU A 2 58.00 -13.96 38.56
CA LEU A 2 57.04 -14.27 37.49
C LEU A 2 55.77 -13.44 37.76
N ARG A 3 55.55 -12.46 36.87
CA ARG A 3 54.46 -11.49 36.89
C ARG A 3 53.19 -12.07 36.23
N SER A 4 52.04 -11.70 36.80
CA SER A 4 50.77 -11.26 36.19
C SER A 4 50.16 -12.00 34.98
N SER A 5 48.89 -12.43 35.13
CA SER A 5 47.78 -11.89 34.32
C SER A 5 46.42 -12.26 34.95
N LEU A 6 45.83 -11.33 35.72
CA LEU A 6 44.39 -11.29 35.98
C LEU A 6 43.75 -10.56 34.80
N GLY A 7 42.87 -11.24 34.06
CA GLY A 7 42.12 -10.65 32.95
C GLY A 7 41.13 -9.57 33.42
N PRO A 8 40.82 -8.57 32.59
CA PRO A 8 39.94 -7.48 32.98
C PRO A 8 38.48 -7.93 33.09
N SER A 9 37.84 -7.46 34.16
CA SER A 9 36.42 -7.61 34.50
C SER A 9 35.50 -7.07 33.40
N ILE A 10 34.53 -7.88 32.98
CA ILE A 10 33.52 -7.60 31.94
C ILE A 10 32.39 -6.67 32.45
N SER A 11 32.60 -6.00 33.58
CA SER A 11 31.54 -5.27 34.28
C SER A 11 31.17 -3.86 33.76
N PRO A 12 31.97 -3.15 32.92
CA PRO A 12 31.53 -1.84 32.39
C PRO A 12 30.64 -1.93 31.13
N VAL A 13 30.79 -2.99 30.33
CA VAL A 13 30.10 -3.12 29.02
C VAL A 13 28.61 -3.46 29.21
N ILE A 14 28.28 -4.26 30.23
CA ILE A 14 26.88 -4.60 30.53
C ILE A 14 26.11 -3.39 31.11
N SER A 15 26.80 -2.48 31.80
CA SER A 15 26.20 -1.23 32.32
C SER A 15 25.85 -0.28 31.18
N PHE A 16 26.74 -0.12 30.19
CA PHE A 16 26.51 0.73 29.02
C PHE A 16 25.40 0.18 28.11
N ILE A 17 25.26 -1.15 28.01
CA ILE A 17 24.16 -1.79 27.26
C ILE A 17 22.82 -1.66 28.00
N LYS A 18 22.80 -1.65 29.35
CA LYS A 18 21.57 -1.46 30.11
C LYS A 18 21.11 0.00 30.19
N GLU A 19 22.02 0.97 30.26
CA GLU A 19 21.68 2.40 30.25
C GLU A 19 21.24 2.89 28.86
N ASN A 20 21.80 2.36 27.77
CA ASN A 20 21.34 2.69 26.41
C ASN A 20 20.08 1.93 25.96
N ASN A 21 19.76 0.78 26.57
CA ASN A 21 18.49 0.08 26.29
C ASN A 21 17.30 0.73 27.00
N HIS A 22 17.49 1.47 28.10
CA HIS A 22 16.37 2.14 28.77
C HIS A 22 15.97 3.49 28.14
N GLN A 23 16.77 4.05 27.24
CA GLN A 23 16.45 5.30 26.54
C GLN A 23 15.92 5.13 25.10
N ASN A 24 15.83 3.90 24.59
CA ASN A 24 15.40 3.63 23.21
C ASN A 24 14.10 2.80 23.08
N HIS A 25 13.34 2.63 24.15
CA HIS A 25 12.04 1.95 24.10
C HIS A 25 10.84 2.89 23.81
N GLU A 26 11.09 4.16 23.49
CA GLU A 26 10.04 5.14 23.17
C GLU A 26 10.00 5.59 21.69
N SER A 27 10.84 5.03 20.81
CA SER A 27 11.00 5.52 19.42
C SER A 27 10.28 4.72 18.32
N TRP A 28 9.40 3.76 18.66
CA TRP A 28 8.58 3.03 17.66
C TRP A 28 7.08 3.13 17.92
N ARG A 29 6.64 4.17 18.64
CA ARG A 29 5.26 4.63 18.45
C ARG A 29 5.20 5.19 17.03
N ILE A 30 4.68 4.41 16.08
CA ILE A 30 4.31 4.91 14.75
C ILE A 30 3.60 6.24 14.97
N SER A 31 4.21 7.33 14.50
CA SER A 31 3.63 8.64 14.71
C SER A 31 2.32 8.65 13.91
N MET A 32 1.20 8.92 14.57
CA MET A 32 -0.04 9.30 13.89
C MET A 32 0.08 10.73 13.32
N GLU A 33 1.27 11.08 12.81
CA GLU A 33 1.54 12.35 12.19
C GLU A 33 0.77 12.39 10.87
N LYS A 34 0.03 13.48 10.71
CA LYS A 34 -0.80 13.70 9.53
C LYS A 34 0.08 14.37 8.48
N LYS A 35 0.35 13.68 7.38
CA LYS A 35 1.22 14.14 6.29
C LYS A 35 0.43 14.29 5.00
N LYS A 36 0.89 15.17 4.09
CA LYS A 36 0.34 15.23 2.73
C LYS A 36 0.57 13.88 2.03
N VAL A 37 -0.34 13.51 1.13
CA VAL A 37 -0.23 12.23 0.41
C VAL A 37 1.09 12.09 -0.34
N ASP A 38 1.60 13.15 -0.97
CA ASP A 38 2.90 13.10 -1.66
C ASP A 38 4.08 12.73 -0.74
N GLU A 39 4.01 13.10 0.54
CA GLU A 39 5.02 12.73 1.53
C GLU A 39 4.86 11.26 1.94
N LEU A 40 3.62 10.82 2.20
CA LEU A 40 3.35 9.42 2.55
C LEU A 40 3.66 8.46 1.41
N MET A 41 3.42 8.86 0.16
CA MET A 41 3.74 8.05 -0.99
C MET A 41 5.25 7.93 -1.21
N LYS A 42 6.05 8.91 -0.77
CA LYS A 42 7.51 8.78 -0.74
C LYS A 42 7.95 7.78 0.32
N ASP A 43 7.37 7.87 1.52
CA ASP A 43 7.64 6.92 2.61
C ASP A 43 7.27 5.48 2.17
N PHE A 44 6.05 5.29 1.66
CA PHE A 44 5.60 4.01 1.09
C PHE A 44 6.53 3.51 -0.02
N TYR A 45 6.92 4.38 -0.96
CA TYR A 45 7.81 3.98 -2.06
C TYR A 45 9.16 3.47 -1.55
N GLN A 46 9.72 4.11 -0.51
CA GLN A 46 10.96 3.66 0.11
C GLN A 46 10.80 2.28 0.78
N GLU A 47 9.76 2.11 1.59
CA GLU A 47 9.48 0.84 2.28
C GLU A 47 9.22 -0.31 1.28
N TYR A 48 8.44 -0.04 0.24
CA TYR A 48 8.16 -1.01 -0.83
C TYR A 48 9.43 -1.39 -1.62
N GLN A 49 10.33 -0.44 -1.85
CA GLN A 49 11.61 -0.72 -2.50
C GLN A 49 12.50 -1.63 -1.63
N GLU A 50 12.41 -1.55 -0.31
CA GLU A 50 13.16 -2.42 0.59
C GLU A 50 12.60 -3.84 0.59
N ASP A 51 11.29 -3.97 0.81
CA ASP A 51 10.55 -5.23 0.81
C ASP A 51 9.26 -5.10 -0.03
N PRO A 52 9.23 -5.58 -1.28
CA PRO A 52 8.06 -5.44 -2.15
C PRO A 52 6.94 -6.46 -1.87
N SER A 53 7.16 -7.43 -0.99
CA SER A 53 6.23 -8.56 -0.78
C SER A 53 5.25 -8.29 0.35
N GLY A 54 4.05 -8.87 0.29
CA GLY A 54 3.09 -8.86 1.40
C GLY A 54 2.33 -7.54 1.55
N TRP A 55 2.43 -6.65 0.55
CA TRP A 55 1.67 -5.42 0.52
C TRP A 55 0.25 -5.68 0.04
N SER A 56 -0.71 -4.89 0.48
CA SER A 56 -2.09 -4.96 -0.01
C SER A 56 -2.63 -3.56 -0.19
N PHE A 57 -3.28 -3.31 -1.33
CA PHE A 57 -3.80 -1.99 -1.65
C PHE A 57 -5.32 -2.00 -1.82
N TRP A 58 -5.97 -1.14 -1.06
CA TRP A 58 -7.42 -1.02 -1.01
C TRP A 58 -7.82 0.43 -1.21
N MET A 59 -8.89 0.62 -1.98
CA MET A 59 -9.41 1.93 -2.29
C MET A 59 -10.92 1.88 -2.16
N SER A 60 -11.46 2.67 -1.25
CA SER A 60 -12.89 2.73 -0.97
C SER A 60 -13.48 4.02 -1.53
N PRO A 61 -14.67 3.96 -2.14
CA PRO A 61 -15.42 5.18 -2.44
C PRO A 61 -15.76 5.93 -1.14
N PRO A 62 -16.15 7.22 -1.23
CA PRO A 62 -16.56 7.96 -0.05
C PRO A 62 -17.70 7.25 0.69
N PRO A 63 -17.61 7.08 2.01
CA PRO A 63 -18.73 6.58 2.80
C PRO A 63 -19.86 7.62 2.81
N GLU A 64 -21.11 7.22 3.07
CA GLU A 64 -22.26 8.17 3.08
C GLU A 64 -22.07 9.37 4.01
N SER A 65 -21.28 9.22 5.08
CA SER A 65 -21.00 10.27 6.05
C SER A 65 -19.91 11.27 5.61
N ASP A 66 -19.33 11.11 4.42
CA ASP A 66 -18.18 11.88 3.95
C ASP A 66 -18.20 12.04 2.42
N LYS A 67 -17.42 12.99 1.89
CA LYS A 67 -17.26 13.20 0.43
C LYS A 67 -15.91 12.73 -0.12
N PHE A 68 -15.01 12.33 0.76
CA PHE A 68 -13.64 11.97 0.40
C PHE A 68 -13.44 10.47 0.24
N TYR A 69 -12.64 10.10 -0.74
CA TYR A 69 -12.19 8.74 -0.95
C TYR A 69 -11.23 8.32 0.16
N GLU A 70 -11.17 7.02 0.41
CA GLU A 70 -10.27 6.42 1.38
C GLU A 70 -9.39 5.39 0.69
N ALA A 71 -8.12 5.32 1.07
CA ALA A 71 -7.23 4.27 0.60
C ALA A 71 -6.37 3.73 1.74
N TYR A 72 -6.08 2.43 1.68
CA TYR A 72 -5.23 1.73 2.64
C TYR A 72 -4.14 1.00 1.87
N ILE A 73 -2.89 1.23 2.26
CA ILE A 73 -1.73 0.46 1.82
C ILE A 73 -1.22 -0.29 3.04
N ILE A 74 -1.45 -1.59 3.09
CA ILE A 74 -1.26 -2.43 4.28
C ILE A 74 -0.04 -3.33 4.09
N HIS A 75 0.76 -3.47 5.14
CA HIS A 75 1.88 -4.40 5.22
C HIS A 75 2.03 -4.89 6.66
N GLY A 76 1.77 -6.19 6.89
CA GLY A 76 1.77 -6.75 8.25
C GLY A 76 0.69 -6.15 9.14
N ASP A 77 1.10 -5.57 10.27
CA ASP A 77 0.27 -4.84 11.24
C ASP A 77 0.36 -3.31 11.07
N GLU A 78 0.96 -2.83 9.98
CA GLU A 78 1.03 -1.42 9.65
C GLU A 78 0.22 -1.08 8.40
N ALA A 79 -0.27 0.16 8.33
CA ALA A 79 -0.89 0.68 7.13
C ALA A 79 -0.68 2.17 6.95
N PHE A 80 -0.50 2.57 5.70
CA PHE A 80 -0.75 3.94 5.27
C PHE A 80 -2.25 4.09 5.04
N PHE A 81 -2.88 4.97 5.82
CA PHE A 81 -4.28 5.35 5.62
C PHE A 81 -4.34 6.74 4.99
N LEU A 82 -4.96 6.83 3.81
CA LEU A 82 -5.04 8.02 3.00
C LEU A 82 -6.49 8.48 2.87
N LYS A 83 -6.69 9.80 2.90
CA LYS A 83 -7.93 10.48 2.56
C LYS A 83 -7.68 11.35 1.34
N LEU A 84 -8.51 11.20 0.31
CA LEU A 84 -8.31 11.81 -1.01
C LEU A 84 -9.55 12.57 -1.45
N ASP A 85 -9.35 13.69 -2.15
CA ASP A 85 -10.43 14.43 -2.82
C ASP A 85 -11.05 13.62 -3.97
N SER A 86 -10.20 12.92 -4.72
CA SER A 86 -10.56 12.11 -5.87
C SER A 86 -9.54 11.00 -6.07
N ILE A 87 -9.95 9.91 -6.71
CA ILE A 87 -9.07 8.83 -7.20
C ILE A 87 -8.95 8.86 -8.73
N PHE A 88 -9.64 9.80 -9.37
CA PHE A 88 -9.70 9.96 -10.83
C PHE A 88 -8.88 11.16 -11.30
N SER A 89 -8.37 11.97 -10.38
CA SER A 89 -7.46 13.09 -10.70
C SER A 89 -6.02 12.59 -10.86
N PRO A 90 -5.24 13.08 -11.83
CA PRO A 90 -3.82 12.76 -11.96
C PRO A 90 -3.00 13.13 -10.71
N ASN A 91 -3.37 14.22 -10.04
CA ASN A 91 -2.72 14.70 -8.81
C ASN A 91 -3.81 14.93 -7.76
N PRO A 92 -4.25 13.88 -7.05
CA PRO A 92 -5.28 14.02 -6.04
C PRO A 92 -4.75 14.82 -4.84
N VAL A 93 -5.56 15.72 -4.32
CA VAL A 93 -5.27 16.41 -3.06
C VAL A 93 -5.61 15.45 -1.94
N GLY A 94 -4.64 15.20 -1.06
CA GLY A 94 -4.84 14.23 -0.01
C GLY A 94 -4.01 14.45 1.23
N ILE A 95 -4.48 13.84 2.30
CA ILE A 95 -3.79 13.76 3.58
C ILE A 95 -3.95 12.36 4.16
N GLY A 96 -2.96 11.89 4.89
CA GLY A 96 -3.04 10.58 5.51
C GLY A 96 -2.16 10.49 6.74
N THR A 97 -1.98 9.25 7.20
CA THR A 97 -1.06 8.92 8.28
C THR A 97 -0.64 7.46 8.17
N LYS A 98 0.48 7.10 8.79
CA LYS A 98 0.83 5.71 9.04
C LYS A 98 0.24 5.29 10.39
N LEU A 99 -0.36 4.12 10.47
CA LEU A 99 -1.00 3.61 11.68
C LEU A 99 -0.80 2.11 11.81
N GLU A 100 -0.93 1.64 13.05
CA GLU A 100 -1.00 0.21 13.37
C GLU A 100 -2.45 -0.28 13.18
N ILE A 101 -2.61 -1.46 12.56
CA ILE A 101 -3.88 -2.16 12.35
C ILE A 101 -3.86 -3.46 13.15
N GLU A 102 -4.95 -3.72 13.88
CA GLU A 102 -5.12 -5.00 14.56
C GLU A 102 -5.39 -6.09 13.51
N ARG A 103 -4.68 -7.22 13.56
CA ARG A 103 -4.77 -8.25 12.49
C ARG A 103 -6.18 -8.82 12.29
N ASP A 104 -6.99 -8.83 13.35
CA ASP A 104 -8.39 -9.26 13.33
C ASP A 104 -9.35 -8.19 12.79
N GLN A 105 -8.89 -6.95 12.55
CA GLN A 105 -9.66 -5.94 11.81
C GLN A 105 -9.68 -6.23 10.31
N LEU A 106 -8.73 -6.99 9.77
CA LEU A 106 -8.57 -7.16 8.34
C LEU A 106 -9.50 -8.25 7.79
N VAL A 107 -10.11 -7.99 6.64
CA VAL A 107 -10.78 -9.03 5.86
C VAL A 107 -9.79 -10.15 5.53
N LYS A 108 -10.28 -11.39 5.50
CA LYS A 108 -9.46 -12.54 5.11
C LYS A 108 -9.03 -12.43 3.64
N ASP A 109 -7.84 -12.93 3.35
CA ASP A 109 -7.27 -13.06 1.99
C ASP A 109 -7.00 -11.74 1.26
N LEU A 110 -6.19 -10.87 1.87
CA LEU A 110 -5.70 -9.66 1.22
C LEU A 110 -4.76 -10.05 0.05
N PRO A 111 -5.07 -9.68 -1.21
CA PRO A 111 -4.23 -10.04 -2.35
C PRO A 111 -2.94 -9.23 -2.36
N ASP A 112 -1.83 -9.89 -2.69
CA ASP A 112 -0.51 -9.28 -2.73
C ASP A 112 -0.41 -8.24 -3.85
N PHE A 113 -0.44 -6.98 -3.47
CA PHE A 113 -0.28 -5.84 -4.34
C PHE A 113 1.19 -5.63 -4.68
N GLY A 114 1.49 -5.32 -5.94
CA GLY A 114 2.80 -4.78 -6.29
C GLY A 114 3.09 -4.72 -7.77
N TYR A 115 4.28 -4.23 -8.06
CA TYR A 115 4.86 -4.09 -9.39
C TYR A 115 5.36 -5.45 -9.89
N ARG A 116 4.92 -5.85 -11.09
CA ARG A 116 5.24 -7.13 -11.70
C ARG A 116 5.62 -6.94 -13.16
N LYS A 117 6.82 -7.40 -13.53
CA LYS A 117 7.31 -7.37 -14.91
C LYS A 117 6.83 -8.59 -15.70
N PHE A 118 6.53 -8.40 -16.98
CA PHE A 118 6.16 -9.42 -17.93
C PHE A 118 7.05 -9.34 -19.15
N SER A 119 7.68 -10.47 -19.47
CA SER A 119 8.47 -10.61 -20.69
C SER A 119 7.58 -10.44 -21.93
N ARG A 120 8.19 -10.04 -23.05
CA ARG A 120 7.50 -9.97 -24.34
C ARG A 120 6.71 -11.23 -24.69
N LYS A 121 7.27 -12.42 -24.42
CA LYS A 121 6.59 -13.71 -24.67
C LYS A 121 5.32 -13.86 -23.82
N GLU A 122 5.36 -13.45 -22.56
CA GLU A 122 4.20 -13.47 -21.67
C GLU A 122 3.12 -12.49 -22.15
N VAL A 123 3.52 -11.27 -22.52
CA VAL A 123 2.63 -10.25 -23.07
C VAL A 123 1.98 -10.73 -24.35
N GLU A 124 2.74 -11.26 -25.31
CA GLU A 124 2.20 -11.82 -26.55
C GLU A 124 1.22 -12.96 -26.27
N LYS A 125 1.49 -13.81 -25.27
CA LYS A 125 0.56 -14.87 -24.86
C LYS A 125 -0.73 -14.29 -24.30
N PHE A 126 -0.67 -13.21 -23.52
CA PHE A 126 -1.89 -12.55 -23.03
C PHE A 126 -2.69 -11.95 -24.18
N LEU A 127 -2.06 -11.16 -25.05
CA LEU A 127 -2.73 -10.48 -26.16
C LEU A 127 -3.39 -11.45 -27.15
N LYS A 128 -2.74 -12.60 -27.43
CA LYS A 128 -3.30 -13.65 -28.31
C LYS A 128 -4.58 -14.30 -27.77
N ASN A 129 -4.78 -14.27 -26.45
CA ASN A 129 -5.93 -14.90 -25.79
C ASN A 129 -7.07 -13.92 -25.51
N ILE A 130 -6.92 -12.62 -25.86
CA ILE A 130 -8.00 -11.64 -25.72
C ILE A 130 -9.11 -11.98 -26.71
N PRO A 131 -10.34 -12.27 -26.24
CA PRO A 131 -11.49 -12.52 -27.10
C PRO A 131 -11.75 -11.32 -28.02
N LYS A 132 -12.12 -11.57 -29.27
CA LYS A 132 -12.53 -10.50 -30.19
C LYS A 132 -14.05 -10.46 -30.31
N PRO A 133 -14.67 -9.27 -30.42
CA PRO A 133 -16.13 -9.15 -30.54
C PRO A 133 -16.72 -9.98 -31.69
N GLU A 134 -15.98 -10.11 -32.79
CA GLU A 134 -16.42 -10.77 -34.03
C GLU A 134 -16.53 -12.30 -33.86
N ASP A 135 -15.85 -12.88 -32.87
CA ASP A 135 -15.85 -14.33 -32.61
C ASP A 135 -17.16 -14.81 -31.93
N TYR A 136 -18.04 -13.88 -31.50
CA TYR A 136 -19.21 -14.18 -30.68
C TYR A 136 -20.52 -13.69 -31.30
N LYS A 137 -21.53 -14.57 -31.31
CA LYS A 137 -22.87 -14.28 -31.84
C LYS A 137 -23.67 -13.25 -31.02
N SER A 138 -23.21 -12.88 -29.82
CA SER A 138 -23.91 -11.94 -28.93
C SER A 138 -22.94 -11.17 -28.06
N LYS A 139 -23.24 -9.90 -27.78
CA LYS A 139 -22.47 -9.04 -26.86
C LYS A 139 -22.29 -9.67 -25.47
N SER A 140 -23.34 -10.28 -24.92
CA SER A 140 -23.28 -10.91 -23.59
C SER A 140 -22.23 -12.02 -23.52
N LYS A 141 -22.21 -12.95 -24.48
CA LYS A 141 -21.19 -14.00 -24.55
C LYS A 141 -19.78 -13.44 -24.73
N PHE A 142 -19.62 -12.40 -25.54
CA PHE A 142 -18.34 -11.71 -25.69
C PHE A 142 -17.85 -11.14 -24.35
N PHE A 143 -18.68 -10.38 -23.63
CA PHE A 143 -18.31 -9.82 -22.33
C PHE A 143 -18.01 -10.89 -21.28
N GLN A 144 -18.74 -12.01 -21.29
CA GLN A 144 -18.45 -13.14 -20.40
C GLN A 144 -17.08 -13.77 -20.70
N ALA A 145 -16.76 -13.96 -21.99
CA ALA A 145 -15.46 -14.48 -22.42
C ALA A 145 -14.34 -13.49 -22.09
N LEU A 146 -14.56 -12.19 -22.31
CA LEU A 146 -13.61 -11.12 -21.98
C LEU A 146 -13.30 -11.10 -20.48
N LYS A 147 -14.33 -11.11 -19.63
CA LYS A 147 -14.18 -11.19 -18.17
C LYS A 147 -13.39 -12.44 -17.75
N SER A 148 -13.70 -13.60 -18.35
CA SER A 148 -12.98 -14.85 -18.07
C SER A 148 -11.50 -14.77 -18.49
N SER A 149 -11.21 -14.12 -19.62
CA SER A 149 -9.83 -13.88 -20.07
C SER A 149 -9.09 -12.92 -19.13
N GLN A 150 -9.73 -11.85 -18.68
CA GLN A 150 -9.16 -10.89 -17.73
C GLN A 150 -8.83 -11.56 -16.40
N ASN A 151 -9.73 -12.38 -15.86
CA ASN A 151 -9.48 -13.13 -14.63
C ASN A 151 -8.26 -14.05 -14.75
N LYS A 152 -8.13 -14.79 -15.85
CA LYS A 152 -6.95 -15.63 -16.11
C LYS A 152 -5.65 -14.82 -16.21
N MET A 153 -5.71 -13.60 -16.75
CA MET A 153 -4.55 -12.70 -16.78
C MET A 153 -4.16 -12.23 -15.37
N ILE A 154 -5.15 -11.89 -14.54
CA ILE A 154 -4.94 -11.49 -13.14
C ILE A 154 -4.37 -12.65 -12.34
N GLU A 155 -4.93 -13.86 -12.44
CA GLU A 155 -4.42 -15.06 -11.78
C GLU A 155 -2.94 -15.29 -12.15
N LYS A 156 -2.62 -15.26 -13.44
CA LYS A 156 -1.23 -15.43 -13.91
C LYS A 156 -0.31 -14.29 -13.50
N ALA A 157 -0.83 -13.08 -13.30
CA ALA A 157 -0.06 -11.98 -12.74
C ALA A 157 0.23 -12.23 -11.25
N LEU A 158 -0.76 -12.68 -10.49
CA LEU A 158 -0.64 -13.01 -9.07
C LEU A 158 0.27 -14.21 -8.79
N ASP A 159 0.45 -15.13 -9.75
CA ASP A 159 1.45 -16.20 -9.66
C ASP A 159 2.90 -15.68 -9.61
N LYS A 160 3.13 -14.41 -9.98
CA LYS A 160 4.45 -13.78 -9.89
C LYS A 160 4.53 -12.99 -8.59
N ASN A 161 5.65 -13.12 -7.90
CA ASN A 161 5.93 -12.26 -6.75
C ASN A 161 6.12 -10.80 -7.21
N PRO A 162 5.68 -9.83 -6.42
CA PRO A 162 5.97 -8.43 -6.65
C PRO A 162 7.48 -8.18 -6.57
N THR A 163 7.95 -7.22 -7.36
CA THR A 163 9.35 -6.82 -7.39
C THR A 163 9.45 -5.32 -7.12
N ARG A 164 10.69 -4.88 -6.89
CA ARG A 164 11.06 -3.46 -6.85
C ARG A 164 10.62 -2.75 -8.12
N PHE A 165 10.32 -1.44 -8.01
CA PHE A 165 10.11 -0.63 -9.21
C PHE A 165 11.45 -0.44 -9.90
N GLU A 166 11.55 -0.99 -11.09
CA GLU A 166 12.73 -0.96 -11.94
C GLU A 166 12.30 -0.57 -13.35
N PRO A 167 13.19 0.06 -14.14
CA PRO A 167 12.89 0.35 -15.53
C PRO A 167 12.64 -0.94 -16.32
N ILE A 168 11.91 -0.78 -17.42
CA ILE A 168 11.78 -1.81 -18.45
C ILE A 168 13.09 -1.87 -19.23
N GLU A 169 13.66 -3.07 -19.38
CA GLU A 169 15.00 -3.24 -19.95
C GLU A 169 14.94 -3.62 -21.43
N GLU A 170 13.96 -4.41 -21.83
CA GLU A 170 13.84 -4.91 -23.20
C GLU A 170 12.61 -4.37 -23.96
N PRO A 171 12.73 -4.09 -25.28
CA PRO A 171 11.58 -3.75 -26.10
C PRO A 171 10.48 -4.83 -26.10
N GLY A 172 9.27 -4.44 -25.71
CA GLY A 172 8.11 -5.32 -25.67
C GLY A 172 7.87 -6.01 -24.32
N GLU A 173 8.72 -5.76 -23.33
CA GLU A 173 8.37 -5.97 -21.93
C GLU A 173 7.31 -4.97 -21.47
N LEU A 174 6.50 -5.39 -20.51
CA LEU A 174 5.53 -4.54 -19.83
C LEU A 174 5.61 -4.78 -18.33
N ALA A 175 5.15 -3.80 -17.57
CA ALA A 175 4.92 -3.99 -16.14
C ALA A 175 3.48 -3.64 -15.79
N ALA A 176 2.94 -4.34 -14.79
CA ALA A 176 1.66 -4.03 -14.19
C ALA A 176 1.85 -3.73 -12.70
N ILE A 177 0.96 -2.91 -12.17
CA ILE A 177 0.87 -2.60 -10.74
C ILE A 177 -0.53 -2.99 -10.29
N GLY A 178 -0.63 -3.79 -9.24
CA GLY A 178 -1.91 -4.26 -8.71
C GLY A 178 -1.79 -5.63 -8.04
N PRO A 179 -2.91 -6.32 -7.77
CA PRO A 179 -4.27 -5.80 -7.89
C PRO A 179 -4.59 -4.83 -6.75
N TYR A 180 -5.63 -4.00 -6.95
CA TYR A 180 -6.24 -3.22 -5.88
C TYR A 180 -7.70 -3.65 -5.71
N SER A 181 -8.18 -3.63 -4.47
CA SER A 181 -9.56 -3.95 -4.13
C SER A 181 -10.38 -2.68 -3.96
N SER A 182 -11.63 -2.69 -4.44
CA SER A 182 -12.52 -1.52 -4.47
C SER A 182 -13.49 -1.44 -3.28
N GLU A 183 -13.14 -2.03 -2.15
CA GLU A 183 -13.98 -2.13 -0.94
C GLU A 183 -13.20 -1.63 0.28
N SER A 184 -13.74 -1.81 1.49
CA SER A 184 -12.98 -1.54 2.71
C SER A 184 -12.21 -2.79 3.13
N PRO A 185 -10.91 -2.68 3.49
CA PRO A 185 -10.15 -3.81 4.01
C PRO A 185 -10.51 -4.16 5.46
N LEU A 186 -11.35 -3.37 6.12
CA LEU A 186 -11.64 -3.50 7.54
C LEU A 186 -13.01 -4.13 7.78
N ASP A 187 -13.05 -5.24 8.50
CA ASP A 187 -14.28 -5.91 8.99
C ASP A 187 -15.00 -5.07 10.06
N TYR A 188 -14.25 -4.29 10.85
CA TYR A 188 -14.79 -3.32 11.79
C TYR A 188 -13.93 -2.07 11.90
N VAL A 189 -14.52 -0.98 12.41
CA VAL A 189 -13.84 0.31 12.61
C VAL A 189 -13.94 0.71 14.08
N SER A 190 -12.79 0.81 14.75
CA SER A 190 -12.68 1.25 16.14
C SER A 190 -13.05 2.74 16.32
N GLU A 191 -13.40 3.16 17.54
CA GLU A 191 -13.68 4.57 17.83
C GLU A 191 -12.47 5.48 17.56
N LYS A 192 -11.25 5.00 17.82
CA LYS A 192 -10.02 5.72 17.50
C LYS A 192 -9.90 5.96 15.99
N GLN A 193 -10.19 4.95 15.18
CA GLN A 193 -10.19 5.08 13.71
C GLN A 193 -11.32 5.99 13.22
N LYS A 194 -12.53 5.92 13.80
CA LYS A 194 -13.62 6.86 13.48
C LYS A 194 -13.22 8.30 13.74
N GLN A 195 -12.55 8.57 14.86
CA GLN A 195 -12.05 9.91 15.17
C GLN A 195 -10.96 10.33 14.19
N LEU A 196 -10.00 9.45 13.89
CA LEU A 196 -8.96 9.71 12.89
C LEU A 196 -9.55 10.05 11.51
N ARG A 197 -10.55 9.29 11.05
CA ARG A 197 -11.24 9.53 9.79
C ARG A 197 -11.84 10.94 9.74
N LYS A 198 -12.55 11.35 10.80
CA LYS A 198 -13.14 12.70 10.92
C LYS A 198 -12.09 13.80 10.92
N ASP A 199 -11.00 13.59 11.67
CA ASP A 199 -9.88 14.52 11.75
C ASP A 199 -9.22 14.75 10.38
N LEU A 200 -8.96 13.68 9.64
CA LEU A 200 -8.39 13.75 8.29
C LEU A 200 -9.35 14.45 7.32
N SER A 201 -10.66 14.19 7.38
CA SER A 201 -11.65 14.88 6.56
C SER A 201 -11.70 16.38 6.83
N LYS A 202 -11.68 16.78 8.11
CA LYS A 202 -11.61 18.20 8.48
C LYS A 202 -10.34 18.82 7.91
N LYS A 203 -9.21 18.14 8.05
CA LYS A 203 -7.92 18.65 7.61
C LYS A 203 -7.81 18.74 6.09
N LEU A 204 -8.34 17.76 5.36
CA LEU A 204 -8.38 17.78 3.91
C LEU A 204 -9.26 18.92 3.38
N ASN A 205 -10.43 19.15 3.99
CA ASN A 205 -11.26 20.31 3.67
C ASN A 205 -10.51 21.64 3.91
N GLU A 206 -9.78 21.77 5.03
CA GLU A 206 -8.95 22.97 5.29
C GLU A 206 -7.89 23.18 4.20
N ILE A 207 -7.22 22.11 3.76
CA ILE A 207 -6.22 22.16 2.69
C ILE A 207 -6.86 22.59 1.39
N ILE A 208 -7.98 21.95 0.98
CA ILE A 208 -8.69 22.26 -0.26
C ILE A 208 -9.15 23.72 -0.26
N ASN A 209 -9.82 24.17 0.80
CA ASN A 209 -10.34 25.54 0.90
C ASN A 209 -9.23 26.60 0.86
N ARG A 210 -8.04 26.27 1.38
CA ARG A 210 -6.89 27.19 1.44
C ARG A 210 -6.10 27.22 0.13
N GLU A 211 -5.77 26.04 -0.40
CA GLU A 211 -4.83 25.88 -1.52
C GLU A 211 -5.56 25.91 -2.89
N TYR A 212 -6.86 25.59 -2.90
CA TYR A 212 -7.68 25.50 -4.11
C TYR A 212 -9.01 26.25 -3.95
N PRO A 213 -8.98 27.57 -3.70
CA PRO A 213 -10.20 28.37 -3.54
C PRO A 213 -11.01 28.36 -4.86
N GLY A 214 -12.19 27.73 -4.84
CA GLY A 214 -13.03 27.54 -6.03
C GLY A 214 -13.23 26.08 -6.47
N TYR A 215 -12.58 25.14 -5.79
CA TYR A 215 -12.78 23.71 -5.97
C TYR A 215 -14.13 23.28 -5.36
N TYR A 216 -15.20 23.25 -6.16
CA TYR A 216 -16.56 22.87 -5.77
C TYR A 216 -17.13 21.84 -6.73
#